data_AF-A0A0V8QHC0-F1
#
_entry.id   AF-A0A0V8QHC0-F1
#
_cell.length_a   1.000
_cell.length_b   1.000
_cell.length_c   1.000
_cell.angle_alpha   90.00
_cell.angle_beta   90.00
_cell.angle_gamma   90.00
#
_symmetry.space_group_name_H-M   'P 1'
#
loop_
_entity.id
_entity.type
_entity.pdbx_description
1 polymer ?
#
loop_
_entity_poly.entity_id
_entity_poly.type
_entity_poly.pdbx_seq_one_letter_code
_entity_poly.pdbx_strand_id
1 'polypeptide(L)' 'MIAGGGRICPNPEAIIQTPNGLKKTRRPDILVQRPDGTLYGLNVGKTTAKGAPIKREVEALYDLEDHGLPMYFVGYDK' A
#
# COMPACT_ATOMS: atom_id res chain seq x y z
N MET A 1 -4.20 4.00 -13.16
CA MET A 1 -3.55 4.27 -11.86
C MET A 1 -4.21 5.51 -11.27
N ILE A 2 -4.73 5.45 -10.05
CA ILE A 2 -5.34 6.60 -9.37
C ILE A 2 -4.27 7.41 -8.62
N ALA A 3 -3.28 6.77 -7.99
CA ALA A 3 -2.16 7.43 -7.33
C ALA A 3 -0.90 6.56 -7.40
N GLY A 4 0.27 7.19 -7.36
CA GLY A 4 1.58 6.53 -7.39
C GLY A 4 2.63 7.40 -6.71
N GLY A 5 3.61 6.77 -6.05
CA GLY A 5 4.69 7.46 -5.35
C GLY A 5 5.52 8.34 -6.29
N GLY A 6 5.64 9.62 -5.94
CA GLY A 6 6.44 10.61 -6.66
C GLY A 6 5.77 11.99 -6.74
N ARG A 7 6.52 13.06 -6.49
CA ARG A 7 6.08 14.48 -6.61
C ARG A 7 5.59 14.88 -8.02
N ILE A 8 5.66 13.99 -9.01
CA ILE A 8 5.37 14.23 -10.43
C ILE A 8 4.09 13.51 -10.87
N CYS A 9 3.35 12.87 -9.95
CA CYS A 9 2.03 12.32 -10.27
C CYS A 9 0.95 13.39 -10.03
N PRO A 10 0.00 13.59 -10.97
CA PRO A 10 -1.08 14.58 -10.83
C PRO A 10 -2.02 14.31 -9.65
N ASN A 11 -1.95 13.10 -9.06
CA ASN A 11 -2.63 12.73 -7.83
C ASN A 11 -1.58 12.36 -6.77
N PRO A 12 -1.42 13.16 -5.70
CA PRO A 12 -0.55 12.79 -4.58
C PRO A 12 -1.02 11.47 -3.96
N GLU A 13 -0.10 10.72 -3.35
CA GLU A 13 -0.38 9.47 -2.63
C GLU A 13 -1.66 9.57 -1.80
N ALA A 14 -2.61 8.66 -2.06
CA ALA A 14 -3.89 8.65 -1.39
C ALA A 14 -3.67 8.41 0.12
N ILE A 15 -4.09 9.36 0.94
CA ILE A 15 -4.10 9.17 2.40
C ILE A 15 -5.35 8.39 2.75
N ILE A 16 -5.17 7.19 3.27
CA ILE A 16 -6.25 6.34 3.75
C ILE A 16 -6.27 6.41 5.27
N GLN A 17 -7.43 6.73 5.83
CA GLN A 17 -7.62 6.72 7.28
C GLN A 17 -7.82 5.28 7.73
N THR A 18 -6.97 4.82 8.62
CA THR A 18 -6.97 3.49 9.19
C THR A 18 -7.16 3.61 10.70
N PRO A 19 -8.33 4.10 11.18
CA PRO A 19 -8.51 4.47 12.59
C PRO A 19 -8.38 3.27 13.54
N ASN A 20 -8.68 2.07 13.04
CA ASN A 20 -8.55 0.80 13.77
C ASN A 20 -7.18 0.11 13.54
N GLY A 21 -6.37 0.64 12.63
CA GLY A 21 -5.04 0.11 12.34
C GLY A 21 -4.01 0.55 13.37
N LEU A 22 -2.84 -0.09 13.33
CA LEU A 22 -1.68 0.24 14.16
C LEU A 22 -1.22 1.69 13.93
N LYS A 23 -1.32 2.19 12.69
CA LYS A 23 -1.27 3.63 12.41
C LYS A 23 -2.64 4.13 12.05
N LYS A 24 -2.97 5.34 12.50
CA LYS A 24 -4.23 6.04 12.20
C LYS A 24 -4.40 6.44 10.74
N THR A 25 -3.29 6.49 9.99
CA THR A 25 -3.29 6.74 8.55
C THR A 25 -2.20 5.93 7.87
N ARG A 26 -2.49 5.51 6.64
CA ARG A 26 -1.55 4.84 5.74
C ARG A 26 -1.62 5.49 4.36
N ARG A 27 -0.54 5.31 3.61
CA ARG A 27 -0.41 5.74 2.21
C ARG A 27 0.10 4.52 1.44
N PRO A 28 -0.71 3.89 0.58
CA PRO A 28 -0.20 2.89 -0.33
C PRO A 28 0.70 3.60 -1.36
N ASP A 29 1.80 2.95 -1.73
CA ASP A 29 2.74 3.53 -2.71
C ASP A 29 2.08 3.69 -4.08
N ILE A 30 1.18 2.77 -4.43
CA ILE A 30 0.39 2.80 -5.65
C ILE A 30 -1.06 2.47 -5.31
N LEU A 31 -2.00 3.22 -5.87
CA LEU A 31 -3.43 2.92 -5.83
C LEU A 31 -3.96 2.76 -7.26
N VAL A 32 -4.62 1.64 -7.53
CA VAL A 32 -5.13 1.30 -8.86
C VAL A 32 -6.64 1.11 -8.82
N GLN A 33 -7.33 1.69 -9.80
CA GLN A 33 -8.71 1.34 -10.12
C GLN A 33 -8.70 0.26 -11.18
N ARG A 34 -9.45 -0.82 -10.94
CA ARG A 34 -9.78 -1.80 -11.96
C ARG A 34 -10.87 -1.24 -12.89
N PRO A 35 -11.04 -1.81 -14.10
CA PRO A 35 -12.11 -1.41 -15.02
C PRO A 35 -13.52 -1.54 -14.43
N ASP A 36 -13.71 -2.43 -13.45
CA ASP A 36 -14.98 -2.62 -12.72
C ASP A 36 -15.24 -1.54 -11.63
N GLY A 37 -14.32 -0.59 -11.46
CA GLY A 37 -14.42 0.48 -10.47
C GLY A 37 -13.83 0.15 -9.10
N THR A 38 -13.46 -1.12 -8.84
CA THR A 38 -12.86 -1.53 -7.56
C THR A 38 -11.42 -1.02 -7.43
N LEU A 39 -10.98 -0.84 -6.17
CA LEU A 39 -9.63 -0.39 -5.86
C LEU A 39 -8.75 -1.53 -5.36
N TYR A 40 -7.45 -1.40 -5.60
CA TYR A 40 -6.42 -2.14 -4.89
C TYR A 40 -5.15 -1.30 -4.77
N GLY A 41 -4.41 -1.51 -3.70
CA GLY A 41 -3.12 -0.87 -3.48
C GLY A 41 -1.95 -1.79 -3.75
N LEU A 42 -0.79 -1.22 -4.05
CA LEU A 42 0.49 -1.91 -4.01
C LEU A 42 1.45 -1.16 -3.10
N ASN A 43 2.20 -1.92 -2.29
CA ASN A 43 3.37 -1.42 -1.59
C ASN A 43 4.64 -2.04 -2.19
N VAL A 44 5.64 -1.19 -2.39
CA VAL A 44 6.97 -1.58 -2.82
C VAL A 44 7.91 -1.41 -1.63
N GLY A 45 8.47 -2.51 -1.14
CA GLY A 45 9.21 -2.45 0.13
C GLY A 45 10.34 -3.45 0.24
N LYS A 46 11.01 -3.38 1.38
CA LYS A 46 12.16 -4.22 1.70
C LYS A 46 11.70 -5.60 2.18
N THR A 47 12.46 -6.64 1.83
CA THR A 47 12.26 -7.99 2.34
C THR A 47 13.33 -8.40 3.36
N THR A 48 13.01 -9.41 4.15
CA THR A 48 13.96 -10.10 5.02
C THR A 48 14.86 -10.99 4.17
N ALA A 49 15.97 -11.48 4.74
CA ALA A 49 16.85 -12.44 4.05
C ALA A 49 16.13 -13.74 3.59
N LYS A 50 14.94 -14.03 4.15
CA LYS A 50 14.08 -15.15 3.76
C LYS A 50 13.04 -14.78 2.68
N GLY A 51 13.08 -13.56 2.16
CA GLY A 51 12.19 -13.07 1.10
C GLY A 51 10.78 -12.65 1.54
N ALA A 52 10.49 -12.64 2.84
CA ALA A 52 9.24 -12.15 3.41
C ALA A 52 9.30 -10.62 3.64
N PRO A 53 8.20 -9.86 3.51
CA PRO A 53 8.19 -8.43 3.83
C PRO A 53 8.65 -8.16 5.27
N ILE A 54 9.34 -7.05 5.51
CA ILE A 54 9.71 -6.67 6.88
C ILE A 54 8.48 -6.33 7.71
N LYS A 55 8.59 -6.40 9.04
CA LYS A 55 7.47 -6.15 9.98
C LYS A 55 6.68 -4.87 9.68
N ARG A 56 7.37 -3.77 9.36
CA ARG A 56 6.73 -2.49 9.03
C ARG A 56 5.82 -2.56 7.80
N GLU A 57 6.21 -3.34 6.79
CA GLU A 57 5.42 -3.53 5.57
C GLU A 57 4.21 -4.41 5.85
N VAL A 58 4.40 -5.50 6.61
CA VAL A 58 3.30 -6.37 7.06
C VAL A 58 2.24 -5.56 7.82
N GLU A 59 2.67 -4.70 8.76
CA GLU A 59 1.75 -3.83 9.50
C GLU A 59 1.03 -2.81 8.59
N ALA A 60 1.69 -2.32 7.54
CA ALA A 60 1.05 -1.41 6.58
C ALA A 60 0.00 -2.11 5.73
N LEU A 61 0.28 -3.34 5.30
CA LEU A 61 -0.64 -4.18 4.53
C LEU A 61 -1.88 -4.48 5.37
N TYR A 62 -1.72 -4.95 6.61
CA TYR A 62 -2.85 -5.25 7.49
C TYR A 62 -3.71 -4.02 7.79
N ASP A 63 -3.11 -2.87 8.12
CA ASP A 63 -3.87 -1.65 8.38
C ASP A 63 -4.77 -1.24 7.18
N LEU A 64 -4.28 -1.47 5.96
CA LEU A 64 -4.99 -1.14 4.72
C LEU A 64 -6.02 -2.21 4.32
N GLU A 65 -5.69 -3.48 4.49
CA GLU A 65 -6.58 -4.60 4.22
C GLU A 65 -7.76 -4.66 5.20
N ASP A 66 -7.52 -4.38 6.49
CA ASP A 66 -8.58 -4.26 7.51
C ASP A 66 -9.53 -3.09 7.20
N HIS A 67 -9.05 -2.07 6.47
CA HIS A 67 -9.89 -0.99 5.95
C HIS A 67 -10.65 -1.39 4.67
N GLY A 68 -10.49 -2.62 4.19
CA GLY A 68 -11.17 -3.13 3.01
C GLY A 68 -10.49 -2.77 1.69
N LEU A 69 -9.22 -2.32 1.71
CA LEU A 69 -8.43 -2.13 0.51
C LEU A 69 -7.53 -3.35 0.28
N PRO A 70 -7.78 -4.18 -0.77
CA PRO A 70 -6.88 -5.26 -1.12
C PRO A 70 -5.48 -4.73 -1.43
N MET A 71 -4.45 -5.32 -0.81
CA MET A 71 -3.08 -4.90 -0.98
C MET A 71 -2.22 -5.99 -1.65
N TYR A 72 -1.26 -5.54 -2.45
CA TYR A 72 -0.21 -6.39 -2.99
C TYR A 72 1.16 -5.86 -2.57
N PHE A 73 2.11 -6.76 -2.35
CA PHE A 73 3.46 -6.39 -1.97
C PHE A 73 4.46 -6.80 -3.05
N VAL A 74 5.35 -5.88 -3.40
CA VAL A 74 6.46 -6.10 -4.33
C VAL A 74 7.77 -5.80 -3.61
N GLY A 75 8.63 -6.82 -3.47
CA GLY A 75 9.98 -6.64 -2.93
C GLY A 75 10.91 -6.06 -3.98
N TYR A 76 11.70 -5.04 -3.64
CA TYR A 76 12.69 -4.46 -4.56
C TYR A 76 14.11 -5.05 -4.40
N ASP A 77 14.32 -5.85 -3.36
CA ASP A 77 15.63 -6.37 -2.93
C ASP A 77 15.78 -7.88 -3.17
N LYS A 78 15.00 -8.42 -4.13
CA LYS A 78 15.09 -9.81 -4.59
C LYS A 78 15.89 -9.92 -5.88
#